data_AF-A0A5B7UWS1-F1
#
_entry.id   AF-A0A5B7UWS1-F1
#
_cell.length_a   1.000
_cell.length_b   1.000
_cell.length_c   1.000
_cell.angle_alpha   90.00
_cell.angle_beta   90.00
_cell.angle_gamma   90.00
#
_symmetry.space_group_name_H-M   'P 1'
#
loop_
_entity.id
_entity.type
_entity.pdbx_description
1 polymer ?
#
loop_
_entity_poly.entity_id
_entity_poly.type
_entity_poly.pdbx_seq_one_letter_code
_entity_poly.pdbx_strand_id
1 'polypeptide(L)'
;MPSSLRRRALLLLQGLAVEAVRRGHKVKDHPVADRHRSRPYSYDGRHFPSGYSRRDGELDVLVDTYTYTVTIQQEFPQSTDPERSGRLVIELGYSRSDRQRRWADRKRWVLEDILGAVLQEIETRAVEDAQRKVDEERAKTEREVRWKAAMAEAKEQAQQDQLAEMLKEQARSWQSATALRTYCDALERRLAEATDDDTEVASAREWLAWARQHAQVVDPLSRLPVMPAPKEPEPDDLKPYLKGWSPYGPEAQGFGWGGR
;
A
#
# COMPACT_ATOMS: atom_id res chain seq x y z
N MET A 1 -33.97 7.17 28.61
CA MET A 1 -35.31 7.06 27.99
C MET A 1 -36.38 6.84 29.08
N PRO A 2 -37.62 7.36 28.93
CA PRO A 2 -38.77 7.01 29.77
C PRO A 2 -39.01 5.49 29.80
N SER A 3 -39.58 4.97 30.90
CA SER A 3 -39.76 3.53 31.12
C SER A 3 -40.57 2.81 30.04
N SER A 4 -41.63 3.45 29.53
CA SER A 4 -42.47 2.93 28.45
C SER A 4 -41.70 2.76 27.14
N LEU A 5 -40.91 3.75 26.76
CA LEU A 5 -40.06 3.72 25.57
C LEU A 5 -38.91 2.71 25.72
N ARG A 6 -38.33 2.60 26.93
CA ARG A 6 -37.30 1.59 27.22
C ARG A 6 -37.85 0.17 27.07
N ARG A 7 -39.07 -0.08 27.55
CA ARG A 7 -39.76 -1.36 27.35
C ARG A 7 -39.96 -1.65 25.85
N ARG A 8 -40.40 -0.66 25.06
CA ARG A 8 -40.56 -0.79 23.61
C ARG A 8 -39.24 -1.11 22.90
N ALA A 9 -38.15 -0.42 23.25
CA ALA A 9 -36.83 -0.68 22.71
C ALA A 9 -36.35 -2.13 22.99
N LEU A 10 -36.55 -2.64 24.21
CA LEU A 10 -36.21 -4.02 24.55
C LEU A 10 -37.06 -5.05 23.78
N LEU A 11 -38.35 -4.78 23.58
CA LEU A 11 -39.22 -5.64 22.77
C LEU A 11 -38.81 -5.66 21.30
N LEU A 12 -38.38 -4.52 20.74
CA LEU A 12 -37.84 -4.44 19.39
C LEU A 12 -36.55 -5.27 19.26
N LEU A 13 -35.63 -5.17 20.22
CA LEU A 13 -34.41 -5.99 20.25
C LEU A 13 -34.73 -7.48 20.40
N GLN A 14 -35.69 -7.83 21.24
CA GLN A 14 -36.16 -9.21 21.39
C GLN A 14 -36.77 -9.74 20.08
N GLY A 15 -37.63 -8.95 19.42
CA GLY A 15 -38.22 -9.32 18.14
C GLY A 15 -37.17 -9.51 17.05
N LEU A 16 -36.18 -8.62 16.99
CA LEU A 16 -35.05 -8.75 16.07
C LEU A 16 -34.21 -9.99 16.38
N ALA A 17 -33.96 -10.29 17.66
CA ALA A 17 -33.21 -11.47 18.07
C ALA A 17 -33.94 -12.78 17.70
N VAL A 18 -35.24 -12.86 17.97
CA VAL A 18 -36.06 -14.03 17.63
C VAL A 18 -36.09 -14.25 16.12
N GLU A 19 -36.28 -13.18 15.34
CA GLU A 19 -36.29 -13.28 13.88
C GLU A 19 -34.91 -13.64 13.32
N ALA A 20 -33.82 -13.08 13.88
CA ALA A 20 -32.46 -13.44 13.50
C ALA A 20 -32.17 -14.93 13.74
N VAL A 21 -32.54 -15.46 14.91
CA VAL A 21 -32.41 -16.89 15.23
C VAL A 21 -33.28 -17.74 14.31
N ARG A 22 -34.51 -17.30 14.00
CA ARG A 22 -35.41 -18.00 13.06
C ARG A 22 -34.79 -18.13 11.66
N ARG A 23 -34.03 -17.13 11.23
CA ARG A 23 -33.29 -17.13 9.95
C ARG A 23 -31.94 -17.86 10.01
N GLY A 24 -31.57 -18.41 11.17
CA GLY A 24 -30.34 -19.19 11.37
C GLY A 24 -29.12 -18.39 11.83
N HIS A 25 -29.29 -17.10 12.13
CA HIS A 25 -28.20 -16.23 12.61
C HIS A 25 -27.97 -16.39 14.10
N LYS A 26 -26.74 -16.13 14.53
CA LYS A 26 -26.41 -16.11 15.97
C LYS A 26 -26.61 -14.71 16.52
N VAL A 27 -27.06 -14.62 17.76
CA VAL A 27 -27.28 -13.36 18.45
C VAL A 27 -26.49 -13.37 19.74
N LYS A 28 -25.76 -12.29 20.02
CA LYS A 28 -25.04 -12.09 21.27
C LYS A 28 -25.52 -10.82 21.94
N ASP A 29 -25.64 -10.90 23.25
CA ASP A 29 -25.84 -9.71 24.07
C ASP A 29 -24.57 -8.85 24.03
N HIS A 30 -24.76 -7.55 23.81
CA HIS A 30 -23.67 -6.58 23.86
C HIS A 30 -23.87 -5.73 25.12
N PRO A 31 -23.07 -5.93 26.18
CA PRO A 31 -23.26 -5.21 27.43
C PRO A 31 -23.03 -3.72 27.19
N VAL A 32 -24.08 -2.92 27.32
CA VAL A 32 -23.96 -1.46 27.20
C VAL A 32 -23.14 -0.95 28.37
N ALA A 33 -22.01 -0.29 28.08
CA ALA A 33 -21.19 0.33 29.12
C ALA A 33 -22.02 1.38 29.89
N ASP A 34 -22.00 1.31 31.23
CA ASP A 34 -22.76 2.21 32.13
C ASP A 34 -22.53 3.72 31.89
N ARG A 35 -21.43 4.08 31.19
CA ARG A 35 -21.02 5.46 30.91
C ARG A 35 -20.60 5.66 29.44
N HIS A 36 -21.55 5.67 28.51
CA HIS A 36 -21.31 6.27 27.20
C HIS A 36 -21.35 7.81 27.31
N ARG A 37 -20.18 8.43 27.50
CA ARG A 37 -19.98 9.88 27.27
C ARG A 37 -19.45 10.07 25.86
N SER A 38 -20.14 10.83 25.02
CA SER A 38 -19.50 11.34 23.80
C SER A 38 -18.37 12.29 24.21
N ARG A 39 -17.22 12.22 23.52
CA ARG A 39 -16.16 13.21 23.72
C ARG A 39 -16.69 14.57 23.22
N PRO A 40 -16.46 15.67 23.97
CA PRO A 40 -16.78 16.98 23.46
C PRO A 40 -15.97 17.23 22.20
N TYR A 41 -16.60 17.82 21.18
CA TYR A 41 -15.92 18.19 19.94
C TYR A 41 -16.37 19.58 19.51
N SER A 42 -15.50 20.26 18.78
CA SER A 42 -15.80 21.57 18.21
C SER A 42 -15.77 21.45 16.69
N TYR A 43 -16.83 21.95 16.05
CA TYR A 43 -16.95 21.96 14.59
C TYR A 43 -17.59 23.27 14.16
N ASP A 44 -17.04 23.91 13.12
CA ASP A 44 -17.57 25.17 12.58
C ASP A 44 -17.76 26.27 13.65
N GLY A 45 -16.74 26.47 14.48
CA GLY A 45 -16.76 27.47 15.57
C GLY A 45 -17.74 27.19 16.70
N ARG A 46 -18.52 26.09 16.63
CA ARG A 46 -19.50 25.70 17.65
C ARG A 46 -18.94 24.59 18.53
N HIS A 47 -19.05 24.79 19.84
CA HIS A 47 -18.66 23.80 20.83
C HIS A 47 -19.85 22.87 21.13
N PHE A 48 -19.65 21.58 20.91
CA PHE A 48 -20.62 20.54 21.25
C PHE A 48 -20.12 19.82 22.52
N PRO A 49 -20.73 20.10 23.69
CA PRO A 49 -20.28 19.52 24.95
C PRO A 49 -20.50 18.00 24.97
N SER A 50 -19.80 17.31 25.87
CA SER A 50 -19.98 15.87 26.07
C SER A 50 -21.43 15.56 26.42
N GLY A 51 -22.10 14.78 25.59
CA GLY A 51 -23.46 14.31 25.80
C GLY A 51 -23.47 12.95 26.51
N TYR A 52 -24.44 12.75 27.39
CA TYR A 52 -24.80 11.42 27.88
C TYR A 52 -25.89 10.86 26.97
N SER A 53 -25.56 9.85 26.18
CA SER A 53 -26.56 9.04 25.46
C SER A 53 -26.59 7.68 26.14
N ARG A 54 -27.59 7.45 27.01
CA ARG A 54 -27.83 6.10 27.52
C ARG A 54 -28.35 5.28 26.35
N ARG A 55 -27.52 4.37 25.83
CA ARG A 55 -27.96 3.37 24.85
C ARG A 55 -28.76 2.35 25.64
N ASP A 56 -30.07 2.36 25.50
CA ASP A 56 -30.92 1.57 26.39
C ASP A 56 -30.99 0.08 25.95
N GLY A 57 -30.33 -0.28 24.83
CA GLY A 57 -29.93 -1.64 24.47
C GLY A 57 -29.09 -1.72 23.18
N GLU A 58 -28.09 -2.62 23.17
CA GLU A 58 -27.29 -3.00 22.01
C GLU A 58 -27.39 -4.51 21.80
N LEU A 59 -27.36 -4.96 20.55
CA LEU A 59 -27.49 -6.36 20.18
C LEU A 59 -26.55 -6.68 19.03
N ASP A 60 -25.74 -7.71 19.18
CA ASP A 60 -24.87 -8.17 18.10
C ASP A 60 -25.55 -9.29 17.32
N VAL A 61 -25.78 -9.04 16.02
CA VAL A 61 -26.25 -10.06 15.07
C VAL A 61 -25.04 -10.58 14.31
N LEU A 62 -24.79 -11.88 14.41
CA LEU A 62 -23.70 -12.57 13.74
C LEU A 62 -24.25 -13.31 12.53
N VAL A 63 -23.85 -12.85 11.35
CA VAL A 63 -24.11 -13.50 10.07
C VAL A 63 -22.79 -14.04 9.55
N ASP A 64 -22.66 -15.36 9.51
CA ASP A 64 -21.42 -16.08 9.22
C ASP A 64 -20.24 -15.63 10.12
N THR A 65 -19.28 -14.91 9.53
CA THR A 65 -18.09 -14.37 10.22
C THR A 65 -18.21 -12.89 10.57
N TYR A 66 -19.32 -12.24 10.19
CA TYR A 66 -19.52 -10.80 10.33
C TYR A 66 -20.43 -10.50 11.50
N THR A 67 -20.01 -9.54 12.33
CA THR A 67 -20.77 -9.09 13.50
C THR A 67 -21.32 -7.70 13.22
N TYR A 68 -22.63 -7.54 13.37
CA TYR A 68 -23.33 -6.28 13.18
C TYR A 68 -23.99 -5.86 14.48
N THR A 69 -23.48 -4.78 15.06
CA THR A 69 -24.05 -4.18 16.27
C THR A 69 -25.25 -3.32 15.92
N VAL A 70 -26.41 -3.73 16.42
CA VAL A 70 -27.70 -3.03 16.31
C VAL A 70 -27.95 -2.27 17.59
N THR A 71 -28.25 -0.98 17.48
CA THR A 71 -28.42 -0.10 18.65
C THR A 71 -29.77 0.60 18.55
N ILE A 72 -30.52 0.67 19.67
CA ILE A 72 -31.79 1.40 19.72
C ILE A 72 -31.69 2.55 20.72
N GLN A 73 -32.04 3.75 20.27
CA GLN A 73 -32.01 4.98 21.08
C GLN A 73 -33.17 5.91 20.76
N GLN A 74 -33.37 6.94 21.60
CA GLN A 74 -34.31 8.03 21.29
C GLN A 74 -33.75 8.90 20.16
N GLU A 75 -34.59 9.25 19.19
CA GLU A 75 -34.19 10.14 18.09
C GLU A 75 -34.04 11.59 18.56
N PHE A 76 -34.97 12.08 19.38
CA PHE A 76 -34.98 13.45 19.90
C PHE A 76 -35.15 13.51 21.42
N PRO A 77 -34.13 13.10 22.19
CA PRO A 77 -34.22 13.02 23.66
C PRO A 77 -34.42 14.37 24.36
N GLN A 78 -34.06 15.48 23.70
CA GLN A 78 -34.17 16.84 24.26
C GLN A 78 -35.43 17.59 23.80
N SER A 79 -36.32 16.95 23.03
CA SER A 79 -37.51 17.63 22.52
C SER A 79 -38.60 17.72 23.58
N THR A 80 -39.19 18.91 23.73
CA THR A 80 -40.36 19.15 24.59
C THR A 80 -41.67 18.64 23.97
N ASP A 81 -41.66 18.31 22.67
CA ASP A 81 -42.79 17.75 21.95
C ASP A 81 -42.94 16.25 22.28
N PRO A 82 -44.07 15.81 22.88
CA PRO A 82 -44.33 14.41 23.20
C PRO A 82 -44.24 13.46 22.00
N GLU A 83 -44.65 13.90 20.80
CA GLU A 83 -44.60 13.07 19.60
C GLU A 83 -43.17 12.87 19.10
N ARG A 84 -42.29 13.85 19.29
CA ARG A 84 -40.88 13.77 18.83
C ARG A 84 -40.00 13.07 19.85
N SER A 85 -40.21 13.31 21.14
CA SER A 85 -39.52 12.62 22.24
C SER A 85 -39.92 11.14 22.37
N GLY A 86 -41.08 10.77 21.81
CA GLY A 86 -41.57 9.40 21.69
C GLY A 86 -40.90 8.53 20.62
N ARG A 87 -40.10 9.11 19.71
CA ARG A 87 -39.54 8.38 18.56
C ARG A 87 -38.26 7.64 18.91
N LEU A 88 -38.20 6.40 18.44
CA LEU A 88 -37.01 5.56 18.51
C LEU A 88 -36.29 5.53 17.15
N VAL A 89 -35.00 5.25 17.20
CA VAL A 89 -34.13 5.02 16.03
C VAL A 89 -33.28 3.78 16.26
N ILE A 90 -33.27 2.89 15.26
CA ILE A 90 -32.33 1.78 15.10
C ILE A 90 -31.12 2.28 14.32
N GLU A 91 -29.92 2.04 14.83
CA GLU A 91 -28.66 2.37 14.17
C GLU A 91 -27.72 1.15 14.12
N LEU A 92 -27.17 0.88 12.94
CA LEU A 92 -26.13 -0.12 12.72
C LEU A 92 -24.74 0.51 12.90
N GLY A 93 -23.93 -0.05 13.79
CA GLY A 93 -22.61 0.49 14.14
C GLY A 93 -21.56 0.44 13.03
N TYR A 94 -21.75 -0.43 12.02
CA TYR A 94 -20.85 -0.54 10.88
C TYR A 94 -21.21 0.50 9.80
N SER A 95 -20.34 1.49 9.60
CA SER A 95 -20.54 2.58 8.63
C SER A 95 -19.56 2.48 7.48
N ARG A 96 -20.03 2.05 6.30
CA ARG A 96 -19.43 2.48 5.02
C ARG A 96 -20.14 3.74 4.54
N SER A 97 -19.37 4.67 3.96
CA SER A 97 -19.80 6.03 3.62
C SER A 97 -20.67 6.07 2.35
N ASP A 98 -21.86 5.47 2.38
CA ASP A 98 -22.98 5.80 1.46
C ASP A 98 -24.30 5.07 1.79
N ARG A 99 -24.28 4.09 2.70
CA ARG A 99 -25.40 3.16 2.89
C ARG A 99 -26.32 3.57 4.05
N GLN A 100 -27.62 3.32 3.89
CA GLN A 100 -28.61 3.57 4.95
C GLN A 100 -28.26 2.78 6.20
N ARG A 101 -27.97 3.48 7.30
CA ARG A 101 -27.57 2.87 8.59
C ARG A 101 -28.53 3.18 9.73
N ARG A 102 -29.54 4.00 9.47
CA ARG A 102 -30.48 4.52 10.46
C ARG A 102 -31.90 4.33 9.96
N TRP A 103 -32.74 3.81 10.86
CA TRP A 103 -34.18 3.69 10.67
C TRP A 103 -34.86 4.25 11.90
N ALA A 104 -35.83 5.12 11.74
CA ALA A 104 -36.49 5.78 12.85
C ALA A 104 -38.00 5.75 12.68
N ASP A 105 -38.73 5.90 13.77
CA ASP A 105 -40.19 6.02 13.73
C ASP A 105 -40.60 7.21 12.84
N ARG A 106 -41.58 6.98 11.96
CA ARG A 106 -42.13 8.00 11.07
C ARG A 106 -43.64 7.98 11.12
N LYS A 107 -44.28 9.00 10.55
CA LYS A 107 -45.75 9.07 10.47
C LYS A 107 -46.37 7.96 9.63
N ARG A 108 -45.61 7.34 8.72
CA ARG A 108 -46.08 6.34 7.76
C ARG A 108 -45.73 4.89 8.14
N TRP A 109 -44.83 4.68 9.08
CA TRP A 109 -44.35 3.35 9.49
C TRP A 109 -43.68 3.43 10.86
N VAL A 110 -43.77 2.35 11.62
CA VAL A 110 -43.12 2.21 12.92
C VAL A 110 -41.95 1.23 12.84
N LEU A 111 -41.04 1.29 13.80
CA LEU A 111 -39.86 0.40 13.83
C LEU A 111 -40.21 -1.10 13.86
N GLU A 112 -41.38 -1.47 14.39
CA GLU A 112 -41.85 -2.84 14.43
C GLU A 112 -42.04 -3.42 13.02
N ASP A 113 -42.51 -2.61 12.07
CA ASP A 113 -42.82 -3.04 10.69
C ASP A 113 -41.58 -3.27 9.84
N ILE A 114 -40.46 -2.64 10.22
CA ILE A 114 -39.23 -2.63 9.42
C ILE A 114 -38.11 -3.50 9.99
N LEU A 115 -38.32 -4.20 11.11
CA LEU A 115 -37.33 -5.12 11.67
C LEU A 115 -36.86 -6.16 10.65
N GLY A 116 -37.79 -6.68 9.83
CA GLY A 116 -37.48 -7.63 8.77
C GLY A 116 -36.58 -7.02 7.68
N ALA A 117 -36.77 -5.74 7.35
CA ALA A 117 -35.94 -5.01 6.40
C ALA A 117 -34.56 -4.69 6.98
N VAL A 118 -34.45 -4.37 8.27
CA VAL A 118 -33.16 -4.20 8.97
C VAL A 118 -32.36 -5.49 8.92
N LEU A 119 -33.00 -6.64 9.17
CA LEU A 119 -32.31 -7.92 9.12
C LEU A 119 -31.89 -8.32 7.69
N GLN A 120 -32.74 -8.07 6.69
CA GLN A 120 -32.39 -8.28 5.28
C GLN A 120 -31.18 -7.41 4.85
N GLU A 121 -31.12 -6.18 5.36
CA GLU A 121 -29.99 -5.29 5.12
C GLU A 121 -28.70 -5.81 5.78
N ILE A 122 -28.78 -6.38 6.99
CA ILE A 122 -27.64 -7.04 7.66
C ILE A 122 -27.16 -8.24 6.82
N GLU A 123 -28.07 -9.09 6.34
CA GLU A 123 -27.74 -10.25 5.50
C GLU A 123 -27.07 -9.83 4.18
N THR A 124 -27.60 -8.78 3.53
CA THR A 124 -27.03 -8.25 2.29
C THR A 124 -25.61 -7.74 2.50
N ARG A 125 -25.36 -7.05 3.62
CA ARG A 125 -24.01 -6.59 3.99
C ARG A 125 -23.05 -7.75 4.21
N ALA A 126 -23.51 -8.83 4.83
CA ALA A 126 -22.67 -9.99 5.08
C ALA A 126 -22.19 -10.64 3.77
N VAL A 127 -23.08 -10.76 2.78
CA VAL A 127 -22.74 -11.28 1.44
C VAL A 127 -21.73 -10.38 0.74
N GLU A 128 -21.94 -9.06 0.76
CA GLU A 128 -20.99 -8.10 0.16
C GLU A 128 -19.65 -8.08 0.88
N ASP A 129 -19.65 -8.24 2.21
CA ASP A 129 -18.44 -8.30 3.01
C ASP A 129 -17.65 -9.58 2.76
N ALA A 130 -18.33 -10.71 2.55
CA ALA A 130 -17.72 -11.97 2.13
C ALA A 130 -17.10 -11.85 0.74
N GLN A 131 -17.87 -11.33 -0.23
CA GLN A 131 -17.40 -11.17 -1.61
C GLN A 131 -16.17 -10.26 -1.69
N ARG A 132 -16.22 -9.10 -1.02
CA ARG A 132 -15.08 -8.18 -1.01
C ARG A 132 -13.86 -8.80 -0.34
N LYS A 133 -14.01 -9.57 0.74
CA LYS A 133 -12.86 -10.25 1.35
C LYS A 133 -12.21 -11.21 0.36
N VAL A 134 -13.00 -11.95 -0.42
CA VAL A 134 -12.50 -12.80 -1.51
C VAL A 134 -11.79 -11.97 -2.57
N ASP A 135 -12.36 -10.83 -2.98
CA ASP A 135 -11.78 -9.96 -4.00
C ASP A 135 -10.50 -9.26 -3.51
N GLU A 136 -10.44 -8.85 -2.25
CA GLU A 136 -9.26 -8.28 -1.60
C GLU A 136 -8.11 -9.29 -1.56
N GLU A 137 -8.38 -10.53 -1.17
CA GLU A 137 -7.37 -11.60 -1.17
C GLU A 137 -6.91 -11.96 -2.59
N ARG A 138 -7.83 -12.05 -3.56
CA ARG A 138 -7.49 -12.22 -4.97
C ARG A 138 -6.60 -11.08 -5.47
N ALA A 139 -6.98 -9.84 -5.19
CA ALA A 139 -6.20 -8.68 -5.61
C ALA A 139 -4.82 -8.63 -4.94
N LYS A 140 -4.67 -9.06 -3.67
CA LYS A 140 -3.36 -9.21 -3.02
C LYS A 140 -2.50 -10.25 -3.72
N THR A 141 -3.03 -11.45 -3.96
CA THR A 141 -2.29 -12.52 -4.64
C THR A 141 -1.88 -12.12 -6.06
N GLU A 142 -2.77 -11.48 -6.82
CA GLU A 142 -2.46 -11.00 -8.17
C GLU A 142 -1.38 -9.91 -8.16
N ARG A 143 -1.45 -8.98 -7.20
CA ARG A 143 -0.39 -7.97 -7.01
C ARG A 143 0.94 -8.60 -6.62
N GLU A 144 0.96 -9.60 -5.74
CA GLU A 144 2.17 -10.33 -5.38
C GLU A 144 2.81 -11.03 -6.58
N VAL A 145 1.99 -11.68 -7.42
CA VAL A 145 2.47 -12.31 -8.65
C VAL A 145 3.06 -11.28 -9.61
N ARG A 146 2.36 -10.17 -9.84
CA ARG A 146 2.85 -9.07 -10.69
C ARG A 146 4.13 -8.44 -10.16
N TRP A 147 4.21 -8.23 -8.85
CA TRP A 147 5.39 -7.71 -8.19
C TRP A 147 6.59 -8.65 -8.34
N LYS A 148 6.40 -9.96 -8.12
CA LYS A 148 7.48 -10.96 -8.32
C LYS A 148 7.96 -10.99 -9.78
N ALA A 149 7.04 -10.91 -10.74
CA ALA A 149 7.39 -10.85 -12.15
C ALA A 149 8.19 -9.57 -12.48
N ALA A 150 7.76 -8.42 -11.98
CA ALA A 150 8.47 -7.16 -12.16
C ALA A 150 9.86 -7.17 -11.51
N MET A 151 10.01 -7.78 -10.33
CA MET A 151 11.31 -7.96 -9.67
C MET A 151 12.25 -8.84 -10.49
N ALA A 152 11.75 -9.92 -11.09
CA ALA A 152 12.56 -10.79 -11.94
C ALA A 152 13.03 -10.05 -13.21
N GLU A 153 12.12 -9.35 -13.89
CA GLU A 153 12.45 -8.52 -15.07
C GLU A 153 13.46 -7.43 -14.72
N ALA A 154 13.27 -6.74 -13.58
CA ALA A 154 14.19 -5.70 -13.11
C ALA A 154 15.59 -6.26 -12.79
N LYS A 155 15.68 -7.44 -12.17
CA LYS A 155 16.97 -8.09 -11.90
C LYS A 155 17.71 -8.43 -13.19
N GLU A 156 17.01 -8.95 -14.18
CA GLU A 156 17.61 -9.27 -15.48
C GLU A 156 18.11 -8.00 -16.19
N GLN A 157 17.30 -6.94 -16.22
CA GLN A 157 17.70 -5.66 -16.83
C GLN A 157 18.91 -5.04 -16.11
N ALA A 158 18.92 -5.02 -14.77
CA ALA A 158 20.05 -4.50 -14.01
C ALA A 158 21.34 -5.29 -14.28
N GLN A 159 21.27 -6.62 -14.41
CA GLN A 159 22.42 -7.44 -14.77
C GLN A 159 22.90 -7.18 -16.19
N GLN A 160 21.99 -7.04 -17.15
CA GLN A 160 22.33 -6.71 -18.53
C GLN A 160 23.02 -5.35 -18.63
N ASP A 161 22.53 -4.34 -17.90
CA ASP A 161 23.13 -3.02 -17.87
C ASP A 161 24.52 -3.02 -17.22
N GLN A 162 24.72 -3.78 -16.13
CA GLN A 162 26.05 -3.96 -15.56
C GLN A 162 27.03 -4.58 -16.57
N LEU A 163 26.63 -5.64 -17.25
CA LEU A 163 27.46 -6.29 -18.27
C LEU A 163 27.75 -5.35 -19.44
N ALA A 164 26.77 -4.56 -19.86
CA ALA A 164 26.93 -3.58 -20.93
C ALA A 164 27.92 -2.48 -20.53
N GLU A 165 27.87 -1.97 -19.30
CA GLU A 165 28.83 -0.98 -18.81
C GLU A 165 30.24 -1.56 -18.70
N MET A 166 30.40 -2.80 -18.22
CA MET A 166 31.69 -3.48 -18.21
C MET A 166 32.27 -3.66 -19.62
N LEU A 167 31.43 -4.03 -20.59
CA LEU A 167 31.85 -4.17 -21.98
C LEU A 167 32.27 -2.83 -22.59
N LYS A 168 31.53 -1.74 -22.31
CA LYS A 168 31.89 -0.39 -22.75
C LYS A 168 33.23 0.05 -22.17
N GLU A 169 33.47 -0.23 -20.89
CA GLU A 169 34.73 0.11 -20.23
C GLU A 169 35.90 -0.66 -20.86
N GLN A 170 35.75 -1.97 -21.10
CA GLN A 170 36.75 -2.75 -21.82
C GLN A 170 37.02 -2.21 -23.23
N ALA A 171 35.97 -1.86 -23.98
CA ALA A 171 36.14 -1.28 -25.31
C ALA A 171 36.92 0.05 -25.28
N ARG A 172 36.67 0.91 -24.28
CA ARG A 172 37.42 2.17 -24.07
C ARG A 172 38.88 1.92 -23.70
N SER A 173 39.16 0.96 -22.81
CA SER A 173 40.53 0.59 -22.44
C SER A 173 41.31 0.04 -23.63
N TRP A 174 40.67 -0.81 -24.44
CA TRP A 174 41.26 -1.33 -25.68
C TRP A 174 41.55 -0.24 -26.70
N GLN A 175 40.61 0.69 -26.92
CA GLN A 175 40.83 1.82 -27.83
C GLN A 175 41.98 2.70 -27.35
N SER A 176 42.06 2.96 -26.04
CA SER A 176 43.15 3.71 -25.42
C SER A 176 44.50 3.01 -25.60
N ALA A 177 44.58 1.70 -25.36
CA ALA A 177 45.79 0.92 -25.57
C ALA A 177 46.25 0.93 -27.05
N THR A 178 45.29 0.84 -27.98
CA THR A 178 45.56 0.92 -29.42
C THR A 178 46.11 2.30 -29.82
N ALA A 179 45.53 3.38 -29.28
CA ALA A 179 46.01 4.74 -29.50
C ALA A 179 47.44 4.93 -28.94
N LEU A 180 47.71 4.40 -27.74
CA LEU A 180 49.04 4.45 -27.12
C LEU A 180 50.09 3.70 -27.95
N ARG A 181 49.76 2.50 -28.47
CA ARG A 181 50.65 1.75 -29.39
C ARG A 181 50.95 2.55 -30.65
N THR A 182 49.90 3.12 -31.26
CA THR A 182 50.05 3.96 -32.46
C THR A 182 50.94 5.18 -32.21
N TYR A 183 50.79 5.83 -31.05
CA TYR A 183 51.67 6.91 -30.61
C TYR A 183 53.12 6.43 -30.44
N CYS A 184 53.33 5.29 -29.79
CA CYS A 184 54.66 4.70 -29.62
C CYS A 184 55.33 4.42 -30.98
N ASP A 185 54.59 3.88 -31.94
CA ASP A 185 55.11 3.58 -33.28
C ASP A 185 55.41 4.85 -34.10
N ALA A 186 54.68 5.93 -33.86
CA ALA A 186 55.00 7.24 -34.43
C ALA A 186 56.23 7.88 -33.78
N LEU A 187 56.37 7.75 -32.47
CA LEU A 187 57.53 8.24 -31.71
C LEU A 187 58.81 7.48 -32.09
N GLU A 188 58.73 6.16 -32.24
CA GLU A 188 59.85 5.32 -32.68
C GLU A 188 60.36 5.72 -34.07
N ARG A 189 59.45 5.95 -35.03
CA ARG A 189 59.80 6.45 -36.36
C ARG A 189 60.50 7.80 -36.31
N ARG A 190 59.98 8.74 -35.50
CA ARG A 190 60.60 10.06 -35.33
C ARG A 190 61.98 9.99 -34.68
N LEU A 191 62.18 9.07 -33.72
CA LEU A 191 63.49 8.82 -33.11
C LEU A 191 64.48 8.16 -34.07
N ALA A 192 64.01 7.38 -35.04
CA ALA A 192 64.87 6.78 -36.08
C ALA A 192 65.36 7.80 -37.12
N GLU A 193 64.60 8.88 -37.34
CA GLU A 193 64.97 9.99 -38.24
C GLU A 193 65.82 11.06 -37.55
N ALA A 194 65.96 11.04 -36.22
CA ALA A 194 66.77 11.98 -35.47
C ALA A 194 68.27 11.68 -35.66
N THR A 195 69.02 12.68 -36.13
CA THR A 195 70.44 12.54 -36.52
C THR A 195 71.44 12.88 -35.42
N ASP A 196 71.03 13.49 -34.31
CA ASP A 196 71.91 13.86 -33.20
C ASP A 196 71.73 12.94 -31.98
N ASP A 197 72.86 12.49 -31.42
CA ASP A 197 72.96 11.58 -30.27
C ASP A 197 72.88 12.36 -28.94
N ASP A 198 71.91 13.28 -28.86
CA ASP A 198 71.70 14.14 -27.70
C ASP A 198 71.05 13.39 -26.54
N THR A 199 71.31 13.86 -25.32
CA THR A 199 70.67 13.40 -24.07
C THR A 199 69.14 13.34 -24.14
N GLU A 200 68.51 14.16 -24.99
CA GLU A 200 67.06 14.17 -25.22
C GLU A 200 66.58 12.90 -25.96
N VAL A 201 67.37 12.37 -26.91
CA VAL A 201 67.03 11.15 -27.66
C VAL A 201 67.10 9.93 -26.74
N ALA A 202 68.09 9.87 -25.84
CA ALA A 202 68.19 8.82 -24.83
C ALA A 202 66.98 8.82 -23.87
N SER A 203 66.61 9.98 -23.34
CA SER A 203 65.43 10.15 -22.47
C SER A 203 64.13 9.77 -23.19
N ALA A 204 63.98 10.15 -24.46
CA ALA A 204 62.81 9.78 -25.27
C ALA A 204 62.71 8.27 -25.55
N ARG A 205 63.84 7.55 -25.67
CA ARG A 205 63.86 6.09 -25.79
C ARG A 205 63.40 5.40 -24.49
N GLU A 206 63.81 5.91 -23.33
CA GLU A 206 63.32 5.41 -22.03
C GLU A 206 61.81 5.63 -21.88
N TRP A 207 61.32 6.82 -22.25
CA TRP A 207 59.88 7.10 -22.27
C TRP A 207 59.11 6.17 -23.20
N LEU A 208 59.63 5.91 -24.42
CA LEU A 208 59.01 4.98 -25.37
C LEU A 208 58.90 3.56 -24.80
N ALA A 209 59.96 3.06 -24.15
CA ALA A 209 59.96 1.74 -23.52
C ALA A 209 58.90 1.65 -22.41
N TRP A 210 58.85 2.66 -21.54
CA TRP A 210 57.84 2.75 -20.49
C TRP A 210 56.42 2.83 -21.06
N ALA A 211 56.19 3.67 -22.08
CA ALA A 211 54.88 3.85 -22.70
C ALA A 211 54.37 2.57 -23.38
N ARG A 212 55.25 1.79 -24.02
CA ARG A 212 54.91 0.46 -24.57
C ARG A 212 54.51 -0.53 -23.49
N GLN A 213 55.23 -0.56 -22.37
CA GLN A 213 54.88 -1.41 -21.23
C GLN A 213 53.52 -1.00 -20.63
N HIS A 214 53.29 0.31 -20.47
CA HIS A 214 52.01 0.84 -19.97
C HIS A 214 50.85 0.46 -20.90
N ALA A 215 51.02 0.56 -22.22
CA ALA A 215 50.02 0.18 -23.20
C ALA A 215 49.67 -1.33 -23.17
N GLN A 216 50.61 -2.21 -22.77
CA GLN A 216 50.31 -3.62 -22.53
C GLN A 216 49.48 -3.85 -21.27
N VAL A 217 49.77 -3.11 -20.19
CA VAL A 217 49.02 -3.24 -18.91
C VAL A 217 47.59 -2.76 -19.05
N VAL A 218 47.36 -1.67 -19.80
CA VAL A 218 46.03 -1.09 -20.01
C VAL A 218 45.21 -1.89 -21.03
N ASP A 219 45.83 -2.71 -21.88
CA ASP A 219 45.11 -3.51 -22.89
C ASP A 219 44.30 -4.64 -22.23
N PRO A 220 42.95 -4.59 -22.28
CA PRO A 220 42.12 -5.63 -21.71
C PRO A 220 42.22 -6.95 -22.49
N LEU A 221 42.79 -6.95 -23.71
CA LEU A 221 43.03 -8.16 -24.51
C LEU A 221 44.39 -8.81 -24.23
N SER A 222 45.19 -8.26 -23.31
CA SER A 222 46.41 -8.91 -22.82
C SER A 222 46.14 -10.27 -22.17
N ARG A 223 44.90 -10.51 -21.72
CA ARG A 223 44.34 -11.81 -21.34
C ARG A 223 42.98 -11.97 -22.00
N LEU A 224 42.60 -13.20 -22.34
CA LEU A 224 41.28 -13.44 -22.94
C LEU A 224 40.18 -13.04 -21.95
N PRO A 225 39.25 -12.14 -22.33
CA PRO A 225 38.15 -11.76 -21.46
C PRO A 225 37.22 -12.96 -21.25
N VAL A 226 36.85 -13.20 -20.00
CA VAL A 226 35.85 -14.19 -19.60
C VAL A 226 34.57 -13.45 -19.27
N MET A 227 33.41 -14.11 -19.44
CA MET A 227 32.12 -13.55 -19.01
C MET A 227 32.23 -13.12 -17.53
N PRO A 228 32.04 -11.81 -17.22
CA PRO A 228 32.04 -11.38 -15.84
C PRO A 228 30.85 -11.97 -15.11
N ALA A 229 31.04 -12.36 -13.85
CA ALA A 229 29.91 -12.69 -12.98
C ALA A 229 29.31 -11.36 -12.47
N PRO A 230 28.11 -10.95 -12.93
CA PRO A 230 27.50 -9.71 -12.45
C PRO A 230 27.20 -9.84 -10.96
N LYS A 231 27.35 -8.73 -10.21
CA LYS A 231 27.00 -8.70 -8.80
C LYS A 231 25.48 -8.86 -8.70
N GLU A 232 24.99 -9.58 -7.69
CA GLU A 232 23.55 -9.57 -7.43
C GLU A 232 23.11 -8.13 -7.12
N PRO A 233 22.16 -7.55 -7.90
CA PRO A 233 21.75 -6.17 -7.74
C PRO A 233 21.06 -5.98 -6.38
N GLU A 234 21.43 -4.91 -5.69
CA GLU A 234 20.79 -4.55 -4.43
C GLU A 234 19.38 -3.99 -4.70
N PRO A 235 18.46 -4.00 -3.71
CA PRO A 235 17.09 -3.49 -3.90
C PRO A 235 17.02 -2.07 -4.47
N ASP A 236 18.02 -1.24 -4.17
CA ASP A 236 18.11 0.13 -4.63
C ASP A 236 18.57 0.24 -6.10
N ASP A 237 19.37 -0.71 -6.59
CA ASP A 237 19.78 -0.79 -8.00
C ASP A 237 18.60 -1.18 -8.91
N LEU A 238 17.57 -1.80 -8.35
CA LEU A 238 16.37 -2.22 -9.10
C LEU A 238 15.35 -1.10 -9.29
N LYS A 239 15.42 -0.02 -8.48
CA LYS A 239 14.46 1.11 -8.52
C LYS A 239 14.21 1.68 -9.92
N PRO A 240 15.23 1.88 -10.79
CA PRO A 240 15.02 2.42 -12.14
C PRO A 240 14.17 1.50 -13.03
N TYR A 241 14.22 0.19 -12.81
CA TYR A 241 13.59 -0.83 -13.67
C TYR A 241 12.20 -1.25 -13.17
N LEU A 242 11.86 -0.91 -11.92
CA LEU A 242 10.62 -1.36 -11.28
C LEU A 242 9.35 -0.57 -11.68
N LYS A 243 9.44 0.42 -12.58
CA LYS A 243 8.27 1.10 -13.22
C LYS A 243 7.14 1.49 -12.23
N GLY A 244 7.48 1.96 -11.03
CA GLY A 244 6.53 2.36 -9.98
C GLY A 244 6.22 1.31 -8.91
N TRP A 245 6.77 0.09 -9.02
CA TRP A 245 6.77 -0.91 -7.96
C TRP A 245 7.84 -0.61 -6.90
N SER A 246 7.55 -0.94 -5.64
CA SER A 246 8.54 -0.86 -4.57
C SER A 246 9.44 -2.10 -4.58
N PRO A 247 10.77 -1.97 -4.40
CA PRO A 247 11.65 -3.13 -4.26
C PRO A 247 11.43 -3.89 -2.93
N TYR A 248 10.73 -3.28 -1.97
CA TYR A 248 10.51 -3.83 -0.63
C TYR A 248 9.16 -4.53 -0.46
N GLY A 249 8.27 -4.47 -1.46
CA GLY A 249 7.00 -5.20 -1.41
C GLY A 249 5.97 -4.83 -2.47
N PRO A 250 4.90 -5.64 -2.58
CA PRO A 250 3.82 -5.45 -3.55
C PRO A 250 2.86 -4.30 -3.18
N GLU A 251 2.95 -3.78 -1.96
CA GLU A 251 2.21 -2.60 -1.55
C GLU A 251 2.92 -1.38 -2.14
N ALA A 252 2.33 -0.82 -3.20
CA ALA A 252 2.78 0.44 -3.77
C ALA A 252 2.89 1.46 -2.64
N GLN A 253 4.10 1.94 -2.35
CA GLN A 253 4.25 3.12 -1.51
C GLN A 253 3.64 4.29 -2.27
N GLY A 254 2.38 4.58 -1.97
CA GLY A 254 1.74 5.86 -2.20
C GLY A 254 2.34 6.93 -1.28
N PHE A 255 3.66 7.11 -1.31
CA PHE A 255 4.31 8.32 -0.82
C PHE A 255 4.99 8.94 -2.02
N GLY A 256 4.28 9.89 -2.63
CA GLY A 256 4.88 10.81 -3.56
C GLY A 256 6.02 11.53 -2.88
N TRP A 257 7.24 11.12 -3.18
CA TRP A 257 8.39 12.01 -3.15
C TRP A 257 8.33 12.85 -4.42
N GLY A 258 7.33 13.75 -4.46
CA GLY A 258 7.37 14.94 -5.29
C GLY A 258 8.43 15.86 -4.71
N GLY A 259 9.38 16.24 -5.55
CA GLY A 259 10.58 16.96 -5.15
C GLY A 259 10.34 18.26 -4.40
N ARG A 260 11.36 18.62 -3.63
CA ARG A 260 12.00 19.93 -3.72
C ARG A 260 13.51 19.71 -3.72
#